data_AF-A0A4Q5JAR1-F1
#
_entry.id   AF-A0A4Q5JAR1-F1
#
_cell.length_a   1.000
_cell.length_b   1.000
_cell.length_c   1.000
_cell.angle_alpha   90.00
_cell.angle_beta   90.00
_cell.angle_gamma   90.00
#
_symmetry.space_group_name_H-M   'P 1'
#
loop_
_entity.id
_entity.type
_entity.pdbx_description
1 polymer ?
#
loop_
_entity_poly.entity_id
_entity_poly.type
_entity_poly.pdbx_seq_one_letter_code
_entity_poly.pdbx_strand_id
1 'polypeptide(L)'
;MAVGGVVPGDHARPHRRGDPRQVRLAARPEGERDHRKADPGRHRPGAVPQHPGRADRGGACQRVLRDRLRRLRLRLRHRRRPGRGAGRLRLRFVPELTTSGLVVTNQIEHGRARTRAASAGPSASRAVLPRERRGEAPNRVAVVCERAGVEGTYTAATGAARIVLRALGLRIDLLGDEQVPASGPVLLVSNHVSFLDFVLVGLAARRSRRHVRFLTRYDVWRHPLVGRAMTAMGHVPVDRAAPAGAYLHARSLLRRGEAVGVFPEAGISLSWTVRGLLPGAVALAADTGAPIVPVTIWGPQRVATALHRPDLRRGRPVSISVGAPYTVAPDADRTAELHRLGGRLQRMLDELQERPEHQPPAGEEPWWHPAHLGGGAPTPLDARARERTVHPRAVTPSWAPPA
;
A
#
# COMPACT_ATOMS: atom_id res chain seq x y z
N MET A 1 -15.70 -72.19 -29.89
CA MET A 1 -15.36 -73.56 -29.43
C MET A 1 -14.02 -73.45 -28.71
N ALA A 2 -13.75 -74.05 -27.55
CA ALA A 2 -14.57 -74.82 -26.62
C ALA A 2 -14.00 -74.67 -25.19
N VAL A 3 -14.87 -74.81 -24.17
CA VAL A 3 -14.72 -75.56 -22.88
C VAL A 3 -13.29 -75.66 -22.25
N GLY A 4 -13.05 -75.46 -20.95
CA GLY A 4 -13.91 -75.44 -19.75
C GLY A 4 -13.41 -76.47 -18.71
N GLY A 5 -13.45 -76.14 -17.40
CA GLY A 5 -12.97 -77.01 -16.29
C GLY A 5 -12.25 -76.18 -15.21
N VAL A 6 -12.81 -75.81 -14.05
CA VAL A 6 -13.45 -76.54 -12.92
C VAL A 6 -12.48 -76.75 -11.73
N VAL A 7 -12.97 -76.33 -10.56
CA VAL A 7 -12.38 -76.19 -9.21
C VAL A 7 -12.86 -77.40 -8.36
N PRO A 8 -12.12 -77.98 -7.37
CA PRO A 8 -12.20 -77.52 -5.97
C PRO A 8 -11.03 -77.86 -5.01
N GLY A 9 -11.09 -77.31 -3.78
CA GLY A 9 -10.23 -77.74 -2.66
C GLY A 9 -10.20 -76.77 -1.48
N ASP A 10 -11.24 -76.77 -0.65
CA ASP A 10 -11.41 -75.87 0.51
C ASP A 10 -10.96 -76.53 1.83
N HIS A 11 -10.29 -75.79 2.72
CA HIS A 11 -10.08 -76.21 4.11
C HIS A 11 -10.12 -75.03 5.11
N ALA A 12 -11.31 -74.88 5.69
CA ALA A 12 -11.56 -75.00 7.14
C ALA A 12 -11.36 -73.77 8.06
N ARG A 13 -12.49 -73.16 8.42
CA ARG A 13 -12.68 -72.47 9.73
C ARG A 13 -12.99 -73.46 10.84
N PRO A 14 -12.90 -73.03 12.11
CA PRO A 14 -14.00 -73.28 13.05
C PRO A 14 -14.59 -72.01 13.70
N HIS A 15 -15.87 -72.09 14.06
CA HIS A 15 -16.67 -71.03 14.70
C HIS A 15 -16.71 -71.13 16.24
N ARG A 16 -16.88 -69.97 16.92
CA ARG A 16 -17.86 -69.71 18.02
C ARG A 16 -18.27 -68.23 17.92
N ARG A 17 -19.55 -67.82 17.81
CA ARG A 17 -20.65 -67.78 18.83
C ARG A 17 -20.15 -67.13 20.14
N GLY A 18 -20.67 -66.02 20.70
CA GLY A 18 -21.82 -65.15 20.44
C GLY A 18 -21.78 -63.95 21.43
N ASP A 19 -22.77 -63.04 21.60
CA ASP A 19 -24.01 -62.69 20.89
C ASP A 19 -24.45 -61.25 21.36
N PRO A 20 -25.42 -60.54 20.72
CA PRO A 20 -25.54 -59.09 20.82
C PRO A 20 -26.56 -58.57 21.85
N ARG A 21 -26.45 -57.28 22.22
CA ARG A 21 -27.56 -56.48 22.76
C ARG A 21 -27.83 -55.26 21.90
N GLN A 22 -28.92 -55.32 21.14
CA GLN A 22 -29.55 -54.16 20.55
C GLN A 22 -30.28 -53.35 21.64
N VAL A 23 -30.24 -52.02 21.55
CA VAL A 23 -31.40 -51.18 21.93
C VAL A 23 -31.57 -50.12 20.84
N ARG A 24 -32.67 -50.22 20.09
CA ARG A 24 -33.27 -49.12 19.31
C ARG A 24 -34.45 -48.56 20.10
N LEU A 25 -35.02 -47.45 19.61
CA LEU A 25 -36.12 -46.62 20.13
C LEU A 25 -35.66 -45.45 21.01
N ALA A 26 -36.27 -44.25 20.92
CA ALA A 26 -37.18 -43.72 19.89
C ALA A 26 -37.14 -42.18 19.92
N ALA A 27 -37.64 -41.54 18.88
CA ALA A 27 -37.92 -40.10 18.91
C ALA A 27 -39.20 -39.81 19.72
N ARG A 28 -39.21 -38.73 20.51
CA ARG A 28 -40.39 -37.89 20.74
C ARG A 28 -39.99 -36.42 20.98
N PRO A 29 -40.84 -35.45 20.60
CA PRO A 29 -40.66 -34.01 20.82
C PRO A 29 -41.38 -33.54 22.11
N GLU A 30 -41.58 -32.22 22.20
CA GLU A 30 -42.34 -31.43 23.20
C GLU A 30 -41.56 -30.95 24.43
N GLY A 31 -41.77 -29.67 24.77
CA GLY A 31 -41.01 -28.92 25.77
C GLY A 31 -41.28 -27.42 25.76
N GLU A 32 -42.51 -27.03 25.44
CA GLU A 32 -42.97 -25.64 25.44
C GLU A 32 -42.93 -25.05 26.86
N ARG A 33 -42.30 -23.88 27.04
CA ARG A 33 -42.50 -23.03 28.22
C ARG A 33 -42.63 -21.56 27.85
N ASP A 34 -43.85 -21.12 28.09
CA ASP A 34 -44.49 -19.82 27.98
C ASP A 34 -43.71 -18.60 28.53
N HIS A 35 -44.21 -17.44 28.14
CA HIS A 35 -43.67 -16.09 28.28
C HIS A 35 -43.53 -15.59 29.72
N ARG A 36 -42.52 -14.71 29.91
CA ARG A 36 -42.70 -13.51 30.74
C ARG A 36 -42.31 -12.26 29.96
N LYS A 37 -43.30 -11.41 29.68
CA LYS A 37 -43.09 -10.04 29.22
C LYS A 37 -42.26 -9.27 30.25
N ALA A 38 -41.30 -8.48 29.77
CA ALA A 38 -40.75 -7.36 30.51
C ALA A 38 -41.06 -6.07 29.71
N ASP A 39 -41.61 -5.08 30.41
CA ASP A 39 -42.13 -3.82 29.89
C ASP A 39 -40.99 -2.84 29.50
N PRO A 40 -41.04 -2.14 28.34
CA PRO A 40 -40.01 -1.17 27.93
C PRO A 40 -40.10 0.16 28.71
N GLY A 41 -39.69 0.14 29.97
CA GLY A 41 -39.65 1.29 30.87
C GLY A 41 -38.54 2.31 30.58
N ARG A 42 -38.86 3.36 29.82
CA ARG A 42 -38.28 4.73 29.86
C ARG A 42 -36.83 4.90 30.38
N HIS A 43 -35.84 4.89 29.48
CA HIS A 43 -34.57 5.60 29.73
C HIS A 43 -34.55 7.00 29.09
N ARG A 44 -34.37 8.03 29.93
CA ARG A 44 -34.12 9.41 29.51
C ARG A 44 -32.78 9.50 28.75
N PRO A 45 -32.64 10.34 27.72
CA PRO A 45 -31.33 10.60 27.12
C PRO A 45 -30.44 11.36 28.13
N GLY A 46 -29.47 10.66 28.72
CA GLY A 46 -28.42 11.27 29.52
C GLY A 46 -27.54 12.17 28.64
N ALA A 47 -27.24 13.38 29.12
CA ALA A 47 -26.46 14.35 28.36
C ALA A 47 -25.04 13.82 28.07
N VAL A 48 -24.64 13.88 26.80
CA VAL A 48 -23.27 13.61 26.38
C VAL A 48 -22.36 14.75 26.87
N PRO A 49 -21.26 14.48 27.60
CA PRO A 49 -20.31 15.52 27.99
C PRO A 49 -19.68 16.18 26.75
N GLN A 50 -19.89 17.47 26.59
CA GLN A 50 -19.16 18.26 25.58
C GLN A 50 -17.71 18.45 26.05
N HIS A 51 -16.78 17.70 25.45
CA HIS A 51 -15.34 17.89 25.66
C HIS A 51 -14.69 18.68 24.50
N PRO A 52 -13.56 19.37 24.75
CA PRO A 52 -13.43 20.73 24.28
C PRO A 52 -12.44 20.89 23.13
N GLY A 53 -12.58 22.01 22.41
CA GLY A 53 -11.51 22.57 21.60
C GLY A 53 -11.34 21.95 20.22
N ARG A 54 -11.89 22.64 19.20
CA ARG A 54 -11.26 22.68 17.87
C ARG A 54 -9.85 23.27 18.02
N ALA A 55 -8.87 22.43 18.30
CA ALA A 55 -7.47 22.81 18.36
C ALA A 55 -6.95 23.15 16.94
N ASP A 56 -7.06 24.42 16.59
CA ASP A 56 -6.34 25.19 15.56
C ASP A 56 -5.12 24.49 14.89
N ARG A 57 -5.39 23.57 13.96
CA ARG A 57 -4.35 22.93 13.12
C ARG A 57 -3.83 23.88 12.03
N GLY A 58 -4.57 24.94 11.69
CA GLY A 58 -4.15 25.96 10.73
C GLY A 58 -3.05 26.87 11.29
N GLY A 59 -3.22 27.37 12.51
CA GLY A 59 -2.29 28.27 13.17
C GLY A 59 -0.95 27.63 13.50
N ALA A 60 -0.85 26.31 13.68
CA ALA A 60 0.44 25.62 13.82
C ALA A 60 1.31 25.76 12.55
N CYS A 61 0.72 25.47 11.37
CA CYS A 61 1.40 25.63 10.09
C CYS A 61 1.73 27.11 9.79
N GLN A 62 0.78 28.02 10.06
CA GLN A 62 1.02 29.46 9.94
C GLN A 62 2.11 29.97 10.88
N ARG A 63 2.18 29.51 12.14
CA ARG A 63 3.24 29.87 13.11
C ARG A 63 4.63 29.48 12.59
N VAL A 64 4.80 28.25 12.09
CA VAL A 64 6.09 27.77 11.53
C VAL A 64 6.49 28.57 10.29
N LEU A 65 5.54 28.87 9.38
CA LEU A 65 5.79 29.68 8.19
C LEU A 65 6.18 31.13 8.57
N ARG A 66 5.46 31.75 9.51
CA ARG A 66 5.71 33.12 9.98
C ARG A 66 7.08 33.26 10.65
N ASP A 67 7.50 32.24 11.40
CA ASP A 67 8.80 32.23 12.07
C ASP A 67 9.97 31.99 11.09
N ARG A 68 9.83 31.06 10.13
CA ARG A 68 10.82 30.91 9.04
C ARG A 68 10.96 32.19 8.21
N LEU A 69 9.86 32.88 7.89
CA LEU A 69 9.89 34.18 7.20
C LEU A 69 10.55 35.29 8.04
N ARG A 70 10.37 35.29 9.38
CA ARG A 70 11.11 36.18 10.29
C ARG A 70 12.62 35.92 10.23
N ARG A 71 13.06 34.66 10.37
CA ARG A 71 14.48 34.28 10.34
C ARG A 71 15.14 34.63 8.99
N LEU A 72 14.43 34.45 7.87
CA LEU A 72 14.91 34.84 6.54
C LEU A 72 15.07 36.37 6.41
N ARG A 73 14.10 37.15 6.90
CA ARG A 73 14.19 38.63 6.95
C ARG A 73 15.35 39.13 7.80
N LEU A 74 15.67 38.48 8.91
CA LEU A 74 16.82 38.83 9.76
C LEU A 74 18.16 38.58 9.06
N ARG A 75 18.31 37.43 8.37
CA ARG A 75 19.52 37.13 7.57
C ARG A 75 19.73 38.13 6.42
N LEU A 76 18.65 38.59 5.79
CA LEU A 76 18.70 39.62 4.75
C LEU A 76 19.04 41.02 5.30
N ARG A 77 18.63 41.36 6.53
CA ARG A 77 19.06 42.60 7.21
C ARG A 77 20.57 42.61 7.48
N HIS A 78 21.13 41.51 7.98
CA HIS A 78 22.57 41.39 8.23
C HIS A 78 23.46 41.47 6.97
N ARG A 79 22.91 41.23 5.77
CA ARG A 79 23.65 41.35 4.50
C ARG A 79 23.63 42.75 3.88
N ARG A 80 22.95 43.74 4.46
CA ARG A 80 23.03 45.13 3.97
C ARG A 80 24.32 45.79 4.50
N ARG A 81 25.28 46.03 3.61
CA ARG A 81 26.38 46.98 3.88
C ARG A 81 25.80 48.40 4.09
N PRO A 82 26.35 49.20 5.01
CA PRO A 82 25.92 50.59 5.20
C PRO A 82 26.47 51.47 4.08
N GLY A 83 25.58 52.15 3.35
CA GLY A 83 25.96 53.10 2.32
C GLY A 83 24.87 53.32 1.26
N ARG A 84 24.44 54.58 1.11
CA ARG A 84 23.48 55.13 0.12
C ARG A 84 21.98 54.86 0.36
N GLY A 85 21.23 55.96 0.46
CA GLY A 85 19.84 56.12 -0.01
C GLY A 85 18.75 55.31 0.68
N ALA A 86 17.97 55.95 1.57
CA ALA A 86 16.83 55.34 2.26
C ALA A 86 15.56 55.15 1.38
N GLY A 87 15.67 54.37 0.30
CA GLY A 87 14.50 53.87 -0.42
C GLY A 87 13.79 52.76 0.38
N ARG A 88 12.50 52.94 0.71
CA ARG A 88 11.67 51.90 1.34
C ARG A 88 11.35 50.75 0.36
N LEU A 89 12.31 49.84 0.19
CA LEU A 89 12.13 48.60 -0.57
C LEU A 89 11.02 47.75 0.07
N ARG A 90 9.85 47.64 -0.58
CA ARG A 90 8.78 46.72 -0.16
C ARG A 90 9.00 45.34 -0.79
N LEU A 91 9.54 44.41 0.00
CA LEU A 91 9.60 43.00 -0.38
C LEU A 91 8.23 42.35 -0.21
N ARG A 92 7.53 42.15 -1.33
CA ARG A 92 6.30 41.35 -1.39
C ARG A 92 6.67 39.90 -1.67
N PHE A 93 6.18 39.00 -0.81
CA PHE A 93 6.34 37.56 -0.97
C PHE A 93 5.02 36.98 -1.46
N VAL A 94 5.04 36.34 -2.62
CA VAL A 94 3.87 35.64 -3.17
C VAL A 94 4.10 34.13 -2.96
N PRO A 95 3.29 33.45 -2.12
CA PRO A 95 3.35 32.01 -1.98
C PRO A 95 2.59 31.36 -3.13
N GLU A 96 3.29 30.60 -3.97
CA GLU A 96 2.70 29.85 -5.07
C GLU A 96 2.88 28.34 -4.81
N LEU A 97 1.76 27.62 -4.71
CA LEU A 97 1.74 26.18 -4.51
C LEU A 97 1.82 25.49 -5.87
N THR A 98 2.96 24.85 -6.15
CA THR A 98 3.20 24.12 -7.41
C THR A 98 3.23 22.60 -7.16
N THR A 99 3.15 21.82 -8.24
CA THR A 99 3.27 20.35 -8.23
C THR A 99 4.58 19.81 -7.62
N SER A 100 5.59 20.66 -7.45
CA SER A 100 6.91 20.32 -6.87
C SER A 100 7.16 20.94 -5.48
N GLY A 101 6.18 21.67 -4.92
CA GLY A 101 6.26 22.31 -3.60
C GLY A 101 5.92 23.80 -3.59
N LEU A 102 6.04 24.41 -2.40
CA LEU A 102 5.81 25.85 -2.20
C LEU A 102 6.98 26.67 -2.77
N VAL A 103 6.71 27.42 -3.83
CA VAL A 103 7.64 28.41 -4.38
C VAL A 103 7.33 29.76 -3.74
N VAL A 104 8.35 30.39 -3.15
CA VAL A 104 8.26 31.75 -2.60
C VAL A 104 9.12 32.65 -3.46
N THR A 105 8.48 33.37 -4.39
CA THR A 105 9.14 34.41 -5.17
C THR A 105 9.24 35.69 -4.35
N ASN A 106 10.33 36.44 -4.52
CA ASN A 106 10.36 37.85 -4.13
C ASN A 106 10.12 38.69 -5.38
N GLN A 107 9.33 39.74 -5.25
CA GLN A 107 9.26 40.80 -6.24
C GLN A 107 9.73 42.11 -5.61
N ILE A 108 10.57 42.84 -6.33
CA ILE A 108 11.11 44.14 -5.94
C ILE A 108 10.26 45.23 -6.60
N GLU A 109 9.15 45.59 -5.95
CA GLU A 109 8.35 46.76 -6.36
C GLU A 109 9.18 48.03 -6.12
N HIS A 110 9.64 48.67 -7.20
CA HIS A 110 10.19 50.02 -7.15
C HIS A 110 9.03 51.01 -7.10
N GLY A 111 8.84 51.64 -5.94
CA GLY A 111 7.77 52.62 -5.76
C GLY A 111 7.93 53.81 -6.70
N ARG A 112 6.99 53.99 -7.64
CA ARG A 112 6.94 55.19 -8.49
C ARG A 112 6.79 56.43 -7.61
N ALA A 113 7.74 57.35 -7.69
CA ALA A 113 7.57 58.69 -7.16
C ALA A 113 6.40 59.37 -7.91
N ARG A 114 5.50 60.02 -7.17
CA ARG A 114 4.43 60.83 -7.76
C ARG A 114 5.02 62.13 -8.28
N THR A 115 5.27 62.24 -9.58
CA THR A 115 5.44 63.54 -10.23
C THR A 115 4.07 64.20 -10.39
N ARG A 116 3.94 65.43 -9.88
CA ARG A 116 2.79 66.30 -10.22
C ARG A 116 2.91 66.68 -11.70
N ALA A 117 1.79 66.70 -12.40
CA ALA A 117 1.72 67.24 -13.75
C ALA A 117 1.83 68.78 -13.70
N ALA A 118 2.64 69.34 -14.60
CA ALA A 118 2.61 70.72 -15.03
C ALA A 118 2.73 70.73 -16.55
N SER A 119 1.98 71.60 -17.21
CA SER A 119 1.74 71.62 -18.66
C SER A 119 2.74 72.48 -19.43
N ALA A 120 3.24 71.99 -20.57
CA ALA A 120 3.66 72.80 -21.71
C ALA A 120 3.80 71.96 -22.99
N GLY A 121 3.70 72.62 -24.14
CA GLY A 121 3.66 72.03 -25.49
C GLY A 121 5.02 71.74 -26.14
N PRO A 122 5.07 71.61 -27.49
CA PRO A 122 5.87 70.59 -28.15
C PRO A 122 7.18 71.07 -28.79
N SER A 123 8.16 70.17 -28.90
CA SER A 123 9.22 70.22 -29.90
C SER A 123 9.85 68.84 -30.08
N ALA A 124 10.19 68.47 -31.32
CA ALA A 124 10.78 67.19 -31.65
C ALA A 124 12.31 67.29 -31.75
N SER A 125 13.05 66.36 -31.14
CA SER A 125 14.38 66.03 -31.65
C SER A 125 14.80 64.58 -31.41
N ARG A 126 15.65 64.14 -32.34
CA ARG A 126 16.03 62.81 -32.78
C ARG A 126 16.79 61.97 -31.73
N ALA A 127 16.33 60.72 -31.59
CA ALA A 127 17.12 59.48 -31.40
C ALA A 127 18.32 59.41 -30.43
N VAL A 128 18.18 58.58 -29.38
CA VAL A 128 19.21 57.62 -28.95
C VAL A 128 18.51 56.32 -28.53
N LEU A 129 18.92 55.16 -29.07
CA LEU A 129 18.49 53.84 -28.58
C LEU A 129 19.37 53.43 -27.38
N PRO A 130 18.84 53.29 -26.14
CA PRO A 130 19.61 52.76 -25.02
C PRO A 130 19.51 51.23 -25.04
N ARG A 131 20.66 50.57 -25.23
CA ARG A 131 20.85 49.11 -25.07
C ARG A 131 20.00 48.53 -23.94
N GLU A 132 19.22 47.50 -24.22
CA GLU A 132 18.65 46.64 -23.18
C GLU A 132 19.78 46.03 -22.34
N ARG A 133 19.94 46.52 -21.11
CA ARG A 133 20.78 45.84 -20.13
C ARG A 133 20.08 44.55 -19.75
N ARG A 134 20.71 43.40 -20.06
CA ARG A 134 20.27 42.07 -19.62
C ARG A 134 19.88 42.12 -18.15
N GLY A 135 18.58 41.97 -17.87
CA GLY A 135 18.07 41.91 -16.50
C GLY A 135 18.62 40.66 -15.83
N GLU A 136 19.31 40.84 -14.71
CA GLU A 136 19.85 39.74 -13.91
C GLU A 136 18.70 38.85 -13.42
N ALA A 137 18.76 37.56 -13.75
CA ALA A 137 17.65 36.65 -13.50
C ALA A 137 17.33 36.57 -12.00
N PRO A 138 16.04 36.62 -11.60
CA PRO A 138 15.68 36.62 -10.18
C PRO A 138 16.14 35.33 -9.51
N ASN A 139 16.93 35.50 -8.45
CA ASN A 139 17.61 34.43 -7.73
C ASN A 139 16.58 33.48 -7.07
N ARG A 140 16.17 32.43 -7.80
CA ARG A 140 15.17 31.43 -7.36
C ARG A 140 15.79 30.47 -6.34
N VAL A 141 15.70 30.84 -5.06
CA VAL A 141 16.04 29.92 -3.96
C VAL A 141 14.91 28.91 -3.77
N ALA A 142 14.99 27.78 -4.47
CA ALA A 142 14.09 26.65 -4.27
C ALA A 142 14.36 25.98 -2.91
N VAL A 143 13.41 26.06 -1.98
CA VAL A 143 13.52 25.45 -0.65
C VAL A 143 13.03 24.00 -0.70
N VAL A 144 13.86 23.11 -1.23
CA VAL A 144 13.60 21.65 -1.26
C VAL A 144 13.84 21.06 0.13
N CYS A 145 12.89 21.28 1.06
CA CYS A 145 13.01 20.79 2.44
C CYS A 145 12.05 19.66 2.82
N GLU A 146 11.04 19.33 1.99
CA GLU A 146 9.99 18.38 2.37
C GLU A 146 10.31 16.94 1.93
N ARG A 147 10.74 16.73 0.68
CA ARG A 147 11.15 15.40 0.16
C ARG A 147 12.35 14.80 0.91
N ALA A 148 13.32 15.62 1.33
CA ALA A 148 14.57 15.13 1.94
C ALA A 148 14.36 14.40 3.28
N GLY A 149 13.39 14.82 4.11
CA GLY A 149 13.10 14.18 5.39
C GLY A 149 12.29 12.88 5.28
N VAL A 150 11.39 12.82 4.28
CA VAL A 150 10.62 11.63 3.92
C VAL A 150 11.55 10.52 3.45
N GLU A 151 12.46 10.84 2.52
CA GLU A 151 13.36 9.85 1.93
C GLU A 151 14.42 9.34 2.91
N GLY A 152 14.89 10.19 3.82
CA GLY A 152 15.82 9.79 4.89
C GLY A 152 15.23 8.71 5.80
N THR A 153 13.95 8.87 6.19
CA THR A 153 13.24 7.87 7.01
C THR A 153 13.04 6.56 6.25
N TYR A 154 12.65 6.63 4.98
CA TYR A 154 12.46 5.44 4.13
C TYR A 154 13.79 4.70 3.91
N THR A 155 14.88 5.43 3.68
CA THR A 155 16.23 4.87 3.49
C THR A 155 16.74 4.19 4.76
N ALA A 156 16.51 4.79 5.93
CA ALA A 156 16.84 4.18 7.22
C ALA A 156 16.02 2.90 7.48
N ALA A 157 14.70 2.95 7.26
CA ALA A 157 13.81 1.79 7.48
C ALA A 157 14.13 0.62 6.54
N THR A 158 14.33 0.88 5.24
CA THR A 158 14.78 -0.14 4.29
C THR A 158 16.21 -0.62 4.54
N GLY A 159 17.08 0.23 5.11
CA GLY A 159 18.38 -0.16 5.64
C GLY A 159 18.26 -1.21 6.75
N ALA A 160 17.52 -0.89 7.80
CA ALA A 160 17.26 -1.78 8.93
C ALA A 160 16.59 -3.10 8.47
N ALA A 161 15.57 -3.01 7.61
CA ALA A 161 14.88 -4.19 7.10
C ALA A 161 15.82 -5.12 6.31
N ARG A 162 16.71 -4.59 5.46
CA ARG A 162 17.75 -5.40 4.77
C ARG A 162 18.75 -6.04 5.74
N ILE A 163 19.07 -5.40 6.86
CA ILE A 163 19.90 -6.00 7.90
C ILE A 163 19.17 -7.20 8.52
N VAL A 164 17.87 -7.09 8.81
CA VAL A 164 17.05 -8.21 9.31
C VAL A 164 16.99 -9.36 8.30
N LEU A 165 16.73 -9.10 7.01
CA LEU A 165 16.70 -10.14 5.98
C LEU A 165 18.06 -10.87 5.83
N ARG A 166 19.18 -10.14 6.00
CA ARG A 166 20.54 -10.71 6.02
C ARG A 166 20.85 -11.49 7.28
N ALA A 167 20.39 -11.03 8.45
CA ALA A 167 20.53 -11.75 9.71
C ALA A 167 19.79 -13.10 9.65
N LEU A 168 18.56 -13.10 9.12
CA LEU A 168 17.78 -14.30 8.79
C LEU A 168 18.42 -15.15 7.67
N GLY A 169 19.46 -14.66 6.99
CA GLY A 169 20.15 -15.40 5.93
C GLY A 169 19.22 -15.87 4.82
N LEU A 170 18.20 -15.06 4.47
CA LEU A 170 17.24 -15.44 3.43
C LEU A 170 17.94 -15.51 2.08
N ARG A 171 17.74 -16.62 1.37
CA ARG A 171 18.20 -16.80 -0.01
C ARG A 171 17.14 -16.17 -0.92
N ILE A 172 17.26 -14.86 -1.13
CA ILE A 172 16.33 -14.09 -1.95
C ILE A 172 16.77 -14.16 -3.40
N ASP A 173 15.98 -14.84 -4.23
CA ASP A 173 16.01 -14.70 -5.68
C ASP A 173 14.97 -13.68 -6.14
N LEU A 174 15.34 -12.82 -7.08
CA LEU A 174 14.51 -11.70 -7.54
C LEU A 174 14.65 -11.58 -9.05
N LEU A 175 13.57 -11.87 -9.76
CA LEU A 175 13.47 -11.90 -11.21
C LEU A 175 12.60 -10.75 -11.71
N GLY A 176 12.98 -10.12 -12.82
CA GLY A 176 12.21 -9.07 -13.49
C GLY A 176 12.25 -7.69 -12.82
N ASP A 177 13.18 -7.41 -11.90
CA ASP A 177 13.19 -6.13 -11.18
C ASP A 177 13.47 -4.90 -12.08
N GLU A 178 13.96 -5.13 -13.31
CA GLU A 178 14.06 -4.14 -14.37
C GLU A 178 12.71 -3.73 -14.99
N GLN A 179 11.64 -4.52 -14.80
CA GLN A 179 10.29 -4.22 -15.29
C GLN A 179 9.63 -3.04 -14.54
N VAL A 180 10.15 -2.65 -13.37
CA VAL A 180 9.59 -1.53 -12.57
C VAL A 180 10.01 -0.18 -13.19
N PRO A 181 9.08 0.68 -13.62
CA PRO A 181 9.44 2.00 -14.17
C PRO A 181 10.21 2.89 -13.19
N ALA A 182 11.33 3.46 -13.67
CA ALA A 182 12.20 4.36 -12.89
C ALA A 182 11.62 5.77 -12.66
N SER A 183 10.57 6.14 -13.40
CA SER A 183 9.87 7.41 -13.27
C SER A 183 8.39 7.27 -13.63
N GLY A 184 7.59 8.31 -13.35
CA GLY A 184 6.15 8.29 -13.60
C GLY A 184 5.34 7.46 -12.58
N PRO A 185 4.01 7.42 -12.72
CA PRO A 185 3.16 6.56 -11.90
C PRO A 185 3.50 5.09 -12.11
N VAL A 186 3.44 4.29 -11.05
CA VAL A 186 3.42 2.82 -11.15
C VAL A 186 2.62 2.24 -10.00
N LEU A 187 1.81 1.23 -10.29
CA LEU A 187 1.07 0.46 -9.29
C LEU A 187 1.66 -0.95 -9.22
N LEU A 188 2.44 -1.24 -8.17
CA LEU A 188 2.92 -2.59 -7.88
C LEU A 188 1.78 -3.36 -7.21
N VAL A 189 1.36 -4.46 -7.83
CA VAL A 189 0.25 -5.28 -7.37
C VAL A 189 0.77 -6.66 -7.02
N SER A 190 0.74 -7.03 -5.74
CA SER A 190 1.36 -8.27 -5.24
C SER A 190 0.36 -9.23 -4.61
N ASN A 191 0.65 -10.53 -4.72
CA ASN A 191 0.07 -11.51 -3.79
C ASN A 191 0.55 -11.25 -2.34
N HIS A 192 -0.12 -11.82 -1.34
CA HIS A 192 0.19 -11.62 0.08
C HIS A 192 0.21 -12.93 0.88
N VAL A 193 1.40 -13.34 1.33
CA VAL A 193 1.67 -14.62 2.01
C VAL A 193 2.37 -14.44 3.38
N SER A 194 2.93 -13.27 3.68
CA SER A 194 3.68 -13.05 4.93
C SER A 194 3.67 -11.59 5.42
N PHE A 195 4.09 -11.38 6.67
CA PHE A 195 4.32 -10.02 7.19
C PHE A 195 5.57 -9.33 6.59
N LEU A 196 6.46 -10.07 5.93
CA LEU A 196 7.68 -9.55 5.31
C LEU A 196 7.46 -8.98 3.91
N ASP A 197 6.31 -9.25 3.29
CA ASP A 197 6.05 -8.94 1.86
C ASP A 197 6.22 -7.45 1.54
N PHE A 198 5.84 -6.55 2.45
CA PHE A 198 6.05 -5.10 2.30
C PHE A 198 7.53 -4.73 2.05
N VAL A 199 8.46 -5.42 2.72
CA VAL A 199 9.90 -5.20 2.55
C VAL A 199 10.38 -5.82 1.23
N LEU A 200 9.83 -6.97 0.85
CA LEU A 200 10.26 -7.75 -0.31
C LEU A 200 9.72 -7.17 -1.64
N VAL A 201 8.46 -6.75 -1.71
CA VAL A 201 7.94 -5.92 -2.81
C VAL A 201 8.70 -4.58 -2.87
N GLY A 202 9.03 -4.00 -1.71
CA GLY A 202 9.88 -2.81 -1.64
C GLY A 202 11.30 -3.01 -2.17
N LEU A 203 11.82 -4.25 -2.10
CA LEU A 203 13.12 -4.63 -2.65
C LEU A 203 13.08 -4.75 -4.18
N ALA A 204 11.99 -5.27 -4.76
CA ALA A 204 11.78 -5.32 -6.21
C ALA A 204 11.84 -3.93 -6.86
N ALA A 205 11.36 -2.89 -6.18
CA ALA A 205 11.40 -1.51 -6.68
C ALA A 205 12.75 -0.79 -6.52
N ARG A 206 13.75 -1.45 -5.90
CA ARG A 206 15.03 -0.83 -5.50
C ARG A 206 15.95 -0.52 -6.67
N ARG A 207 16.03 -1.39 -7.68
CA ARG A 207 16.85 -1.17 -8.89
C ARG A 207 16.48 0.15 -9.56
N SER A 208 15.18 0.36 -9.73
CA SER A 208 14.58 1.57 -10.30
C SER A 208 14.58 2.77 -9.35
N ARG A 209 15.21 2.65 -8.17
CA ARG A 209 15.33 3.67 -7.11
C ARG A 209 13.99 4.27 -6.69
N ARG A 210 12.93 3.45 -6.69
CA ARG A 210 11.57 3.87 -6.33
C ARG A 210 11.29 3.56 -4.85
N HIS A 211 10.63 4.50 -4.18
CA HIS A 211 10.12 4.32 -2.83
C HIS A 211 8.62 4.02 -2.90
N VAL A 212 8.24 2.78 -2.57
CA VAL A 212 6.89 2.25 -2.75
C VAL A 212 5.98 2.70 -1.61
N ARG A 213 4.98 3.50 -1.94
CA ARG A 213 3.98 4.01 -0.99
C ARG A 213 2.87 2.97 -0.84
N PHE A 214 3.08 1.98 0.04
CA PHE A 214 2.08 0.93 0.32
C PHE A 214 0.76 1.43 0.90
N LEU A 215 -0.33 0.77 0.54
CA LEU A 215 -1.62 0.82 1.22
C LEU A 215 -1.66 -0.25 2.32
N THR A 216 -1.69 0.16 3.58
CA THR A 216 -1.53 -0.72 4.74
C THR A 216 -2.68 -0.51 5.72
N ARG A 217 -3.13 -1.56 6.41
CA ARG A 217 -4.27 -1.48 7.36
C ARG A 217 -4.00 -0.44 8.47
N TYR A 218 -5.04 0.32 8.84
CA TYR A 218 -4.95 1.44 9.81
C TYR A 218 -4.47 1.01 11.21
N ASP A 219 -4.66 -0.24 11.61
CA ASP A 219 -4.23 -0.77 12.91
C ASP A 219 -2.72 -0.66 13.14
N VAL A 220 -1.89 -0.72 12.09
CA VAL A 220 -0.44 -0.50 12.14
C VAL A 220 -0.08 0.89 12.69
N TRP A 221 -0.93 1.91 12.48
CA TRP A 221 -0.72 3.26 13.01
C TRP A 221 -1.02 3.39 14.51
N ARG A 222 -1.63 2.38 15.14
CA ARG A 222 -1.89 2.40 16.60
C ARG A 222 -0.61 2.28 17.42
N HIS A 223 0.47 1.72 16.86
CA HIS A 223 1.77 1.66 17.52
C HIS A 223 2.55 2.96 17.26
N PRO A 224 2.84 3.82 18.26
CA PRO A 224 3.28 5.21 18.01
C PRO A 224 4.54 5.36 17.15
N LEU A 225 5.58 4.54 17.39
CA LEU A 225 6.83 4.61 16.62
C LEU A 225 6.66 4.12 15.17
N VAL A 226 6.02 2.95 14.98
CA VAL A 226 5.73 2.39 13.66
C VAL A 226 4.80 3.30 12.86
N GLY A 227 3.70 3.80 13.45
CA GLY A 227 2.78 4.73 12.78
C GLY A 227 3.47 6.05 12.36
N ARG A 228 4.38 6.59 13.18
CA ARG A 228 5.21 7.74 12.80
C ARG A 228 6.13 7.42 11.61
N ALA A 229 6.82 6.28 11.64
CA ALA A 229 7.68 5.84 10.54
C ALA A 229 6.88 5.58 9.24
N MET A 230 5.73 4.90 9.32
CA MET A 230 4.85 4.64 8.18
C MET A 230 4.35 5.94 7.55
N THR A 231 3.96 6.93 8.37
CA THR A 231 3.55 8.26 7.91
C THR A 231 4.71 9.01 7.26
N ALA A 232 5.89 9.00 7.88
CA ALA A 232 7.10 9.64 7.34
C ALA A 232 7.59 8.99 6.04
N MET A 233 7.29 7.70 5.81
CA MET A 233 7.53 6.99 4.55
C MET A 233 6.44 7.22 3.49
N GLY A 234 5.37 7.94 3.82
CA GLY A 234 4.27 8.24 2.90
C GLY A 234 3.35 7.06 2.61
N HIS A 235 3.32 6.03 3.48
CA HIS A 235 2.35 4.94 3.35
C HIS A 235 0.92 5.43 3.66
N VAL A 236 -0.06 4.80 3.01
CA VAL A 236 -1.47 5.18 3.09
C VAL A 236 -2.20 4.23 4.06
N PRO A 237 -2.74 4.73 5.18
CA PRO A 237 -3.54 3.92 6.08
C PRO A 237 -4.91 3.60 5.47
N VAL A 238 -5.32 2.34 5.54
CA VAL A 238 -6.59 1.82 5.01
C VAL A 238 -7.49 1.37 6.15
N ASP A 239 -8.66 2.00 6.26
CA ASP A 239 -9.79 1.44 7.00
C ASP A 239 -10.64 0.59 6.05
N ARG A 240 -10.86 -0.69 6.40
CA ARG A 240 -11.72 -1.60 5.63
C ARG A 240 -13.20 -1.21 5.70
N ALA A 241 -13.63 -0.44 6.71
CA ALA A 241 -14.99 0.09 6.82
C ALA A 241 -15.19 1.40 6.05
N ALA A 242 -14.12 2.11 5.68
CA ALA A 242 -14.16 3.39 4.97
C ALA A 242 -13.02 3.54 3.92
N PRO A 243 -12.92 2.64 2.92
CA PRO A 243 -11.75 2.57 2.03
C PRO A 243 -11.60 3.77 1.07
N ALA A 244 -12.65 4.56 0.86
CA ALA A 244 -12.66 5.67 -0.10
C ALA A 244 -11.56 6.73 0.16
N GLY A 245 -11.24 7.03 1.42
CA GLY A 245 -10.19 7.97 1.76
C GLY A 245 -8.79 7.49 1.32
N ALA A 246 -8.51 6.20 1.50
CA ALA A 246 -7.27 5.59 1.06
C ALA A 246 -7.17 5.54 -0.47
N TYR A 247 -8.28 5.22 -1.16
CA TYR A 247 -8.36 5.24 -2.62
C TYR A 247 -8.03 6.63 -3.20
N LEU A 248 -8.66 7.69 -2.68
CA LEU A 248 -8.40 9.06 -3.13
C LEU A 248 -6.95 9.50 -2.88
N HIS A 249 -6.35 9.09 -1.74
CA HIS A 249 -4.95 9.37 -1.46
C HIS A 249 -4.00 8.60 -2.40
N ALA A 250 -4.25 7.32 -2.64
CA ALA A 250 -3.50 6.50 -3.60
C ALA A 250 -3.57 7.10 -5.02
N ARG A 251 -4.76 7.51 -5.45
CA ARG A 251 -4.98 8.21 -6.73
C ARG A 251 -4.19 9.52 -6.83
N SER A 252 -4.08 10.28 -5.73
CA SER A 252 -3.26 11.49 -5.65
C SER A 252 -1.75 11.20 -5.69
N LEU A 253 -1.29 10.10 -5.09
CA LEU A 253 0.11 9.66 -5.16
C LEU A 253 0.49 9.28 -6.59
N LEU A 254 -0.31 8.44 -7.26
CA LEU A 254 -0.11 8.07 -8.67
C LEU A 254 -0.09 9.31 -9.57
N ARG A 255 -1.05 10.24 -9.43
CA ARG A 255 -1.06 11.51 -10.20
C ARG A 255 0.15 12.43 -9.96
N ARG A 256 0.93 12.21 -8.89
CA ARG A 256 2.21 12.90 -8.63
C ARG A 256 3.44 12.15 -9.17
N GLY A 257 3.24 11.00 -9.83
CA GLY A 257 4.32 10.14 -10.31
C GLY A 257 5.03 9.36 -9.21
N GLU A 258 4.35 9.04 -8.11
CA GLU A 258 4.87 8.14 -7.07
C GLU A 258 4.62 6.66 -7.44
N ALA A 259 5.42 5.77 -6.86
CA ALA A 259 5.18 4.32 -6.90
C ALA A 259 4.24 3.94 -5.75
N VAL A 260 3.13 3.26 -6.04
CA VAL A 260 2.15 2.80 -5.04
C VAL A 260 2.16 1.28 -5.02
N GLY A 261 2.12 0.69 -3.81
CA GLY A 261 2.08 -0.76 -3.62
C GLY A 261 0.75 -1.21 -3.03
N VAL A 262 0.12 -2.23 -3.61
CA VAL A 262 -1.16 -2.76 -3.14
C VAL A 262 -1.18 -4.29 -3.09
N PHE A 263 -1.82 -4.80 -2.04
CA PHE A 263 -2.12 -6.22 -1.85
C PHE A 263 -3.64 -6.42 -2.03
N PRO A 264 -4.13 -6.61 -3.27
CA PRO A 264 -5.56 -6.66 -3.57
C PRO A 264 -6.32 -7.80 -2.87
N GLU A 265 -5.64 -8.83 -2.38
CA GLU A 265 -6.19 -9.91 -1.55
C GLU A 265 -6.78 -9.45 -0.20
N ALA A 266 -6.44 -8.23 0.22
CA ALA A 266 -6.88 -7.57 1.45
C ALA A 266 -6.53 -8.28 2.78
N GLY A 267 -5.71 -9.32 2.74
CA GLY A 267 -5.19 -10.09 3.87
C GLY A 267 -4.17 -11.11 3.38
N ILE A 268 -3.50 -11.78 4.31
CA ILE A 268 -2.58 -12.89 4.01
C ILE A 268 -3.42 -14.12 3.59
N SER A 269 -2.99 -14.82 2.54
CA SER A 269 -3.53 -16.12 2.11
C SER A 269 -3.17 -17.22 3.10
N LEU A 270 -4.14 -18.09 3.42
CA LEU A 270 -3.90 -19.31 4.22
C LEU A 270 -3.76 -20.57 3.35
N SER A 271 -4.34 -20.58 2.15
CA SER A 271 -4.21 -21.69 1.17
C SER A 271 -2.96 -21.57 0.30
N TRP A 272 -2.23 -20.46 0.44
CA TRP A 272 -1.04 -20.13 -0.35
C TRP A 272 -1.27 -19.94 -1.86
N THR A 273 -2.50 -20.04 -2.32
CA THR A 273 -2.97 -19.55 -3.63
C THR A 273 -3.32 -18.06 -3.55
N VAL A 274 -3.47 -17.37 -4.68
CA VAL A 274 -3.95 -15.98 -4.69
C VAL A 274 -5.41 -15.96 -4.23
N ARG A 275 -5.75 -15.17 -3.20
CA ARG A 275 -7.12 -14.97 -2.72
C ARG A 275 -7.94 -14.14 -3.70
N GLY A 276 -9.26 -14.10 -3.49
CA GLY A 276 -10.13 -13.19 -4.22
C GLY A 276 -9.67 -11.72 -4.14
N LEU A 277 -9.62 -11.05 -5.29
CA LEU A 277 -9.09 -9.69 -5.41
C LEU A 277 -10.16 -8.61 -5.19
N LEU A 278 -9.76 -7.51 -4.52
CA LEU A 278 -10.53 -6.27 -4.49
C LEU A 278 -10.33 -5.44 -5.77
N PRO A 279 -11.38 -4.80 -6.31
CA PRO A 279 -11.33 -4.07 -7.58
C PRO A 279 -10.50 -2.77 -7.54
N GLY A 280 -10.07 -2.32 -6.35
CA GLY A 280 -9.41 -1.03 -6.16
C GLY A 280 -8.11 -0.85 -6.95
N ALA A 281 -7.35 -1.93 -7.21
CA ALA A 281 -6.11 -1.85 -7.98
C ALA A 281 -6.36 -1.51 -9.45
N VAL A 282 -7.29 -2.24 -10.09
CA VAL A 282 -7.70 -2.01 -11.49
C VAL A 282 -8.36 -0.65 -11.65
N ALA A 283 -9.22 -0.25 -10.69
CA ALA A 283 -9.84 1.07 -10.68
C ALA A 283 -8.80 2.20 -10.57
N LEU A 284 -7.77 2.08 -9.71
CA LEU A 284 -6.68 3.05 -9.62
C LEU A 284 -5.89 3.18 -10.93
N ALA A 285 -5.60 2.06 -11.60
CA ALA A 285 -4.91 2.06 -12.89
C ALA A 285 -5.74 2.79 -13.96
N ALA A 286 -7.01 2.43 -14.14
CA ALA A 286 -7.92 3.07 -15.09
C ALA A 286 -8.13 4.58 -14.81
N ASP A 287 -8.30 4.97 -13.55
CA ASP A 287 -8.52 6.37 -13.11
C ASP A 287 -7.29 7.30 -13.25
N THR A 288 -6.10 6.74 -13.49
CA THR A 288 -4.82 7.48 -13.49
C THR A 288 -3.91 7.22 -14.69
N GLY A 289 -4.16 6.20 -15.49
CA GLY A 289 -3.23 5.73 -16.52
C GLY A 289 -1.96 5.07 -15.96
N ALA A 290 -1.91 4.78 -14.65
CA ALA A 290 -0.76 4.12 -14.04
C ALA A 290 -0.61 2.68 -14.56
N PRO A 291 0.56 2.27 -15.07
CA PRO A 291 0.82 0.87 -15.38
C PRO A 291 0.77 0.02 -14.11
N ILE A 292 0.10 -1.13 -14.21
CA ILE A 292 0.15 -2.21 -13.24
C ILE A 292 1.42 -3.01 -13.51
N VAL A 293 2.26 -3.14 -12.48
CA VAL A 293 3.36 -4.12 -12.43
C VAL A 293 2.91 -5.26 -11.51
N PRO A 294 2.58 -6.44 -12.05
CA PRO A 294 2.26 -7.60 -11.23
C PRO A 294 3.53 -8.13 -10.56
N VAL A 295 3.43 -8.49 -9.29
CA VAL A 295 4.51 -9.06 -8.49
C VAL A 295 3.99 -10.32 -7.80
N THR A 296 4.80 -11.37 -7.77
CA THR A 296 4.52 -12.56 -6.97
C THR A 296 5.69 -12.88 -6.06
N ILE A 297 5.36 -13.37 -4.86
CA ILE A 297 6.30 -13.67 -3.80
C ILE A 297 5.98 -15.05 -3.24
N TRP A 298 7.02 -15.88 -3.13
CA TRP A 298 6.92 -17.21 -2.55
C TRP A 298 8.04 -17.52 -1.55
N GLY A 299 7.69 -18.09 -0.41
CA GLY A 299 8.61 -18.56 0.63
C GLY A 299 8.66 -17.80 1.96
N PRO A 300 8.40 -16.48 2.04
CA PRO A 300 8.38 -15.72 3.29
C PRO A 300 7.34 -16.20 4.31
N GLN A 301 6.27 -16.88 3.87
CA GLN A 301 5.25 -17.42 4.76
C GLN A 301 5.84 -18.38 5.80
N ARG A 302 6.89 -19.11 5.43
CA ARG A 302 7.63 -20.00 6.34
C ARG A 302 8.22 -19.23 7.53
N VAL A 303 8.62 -17.98 7.34
CA VAL A 303 9.31 -17.14 8.34
C VAL A 303 8.33 -16.50 9.32
N ALA A 304 7.34 -15.76 8.81
CA ALA A 304 6.39 -15.02 9.65
C ALA A 304 5.08 -14.75 8.88
N THR A 305 4.02 -15.50 9.22
CA THR A 305 2.72 -15.43 8.57
C THR A 305 1.56 -15.51 9.57
N ALA A 306 0.33 -15.36 9.09
CA ALA A 306 -0.86 -15.46 9.91
C ALA A 306 -1.06 -16.89 10.46
N LEU A 307 -1.65 -16.99 11.66
CA LEU A 307 -1.99 -18.23 12.38
C LEU A 307 -0.81 -19.17 12.72
N HIS A 308 0.43 -18.82 12.40
CA HIS A 308 1.63 -19.60 12.70
C HIS A 308 2.59 -18.78 13.57
N ARG A 309 3.35 -19.45 14.45
CA ARG A 309 4.43 -18.78 15.21
C ARG A 309 5.57 -18.42 14.24
N PRO A 310 6.20 -17.23 14.38
CA PRO A 310 7.38 -16.90 13.60
C PRO A 310 8.50 -17.92 13.83
N ASP A 311 9.12 -18.36 12.74
CA ASP A 311 10.29 -19.24 12.77
C ASP A 311 11.46 -18.53 12.09
N LEU A 312 12.47 -18.21 12.91
CA LEU A 312 13.61 -17.39 12.56
C LEU A 312 14.84 -18.22 12.12
N ARG A 313 14.66 -19.52 11.84
CA ARG A 313 15.68 -20.38 11.25
C ARG A 313 16.22 -19.77 9.95
N ARG A 314 17.55 -19.79 9.81
CA ARG A 314 18.26 -19.13 8.70
C ARG A 314 18.21 -19.94 7.42
N GLY A 315 18.58 -19.33 6.28
CA GLY A 315 18.82 -20.04 5.02
C GLY A 315 17.59 -20.29 4.14
N ARG A 316 16.42 -19.78 4.56
CA ARG A 316 15.15 -20.01 3.86
C ARG A 316 15.13 -19.38 2.47
N PRO A 317 14.71 -20.13 1.43
CA PRO A 317 14.55 -19.58 0.10
C PRO A 317 13.31 -18.68 0.03
N VAL A 318 13.46 -17.58 -0.69
CA VAL A 318 12.42 -16.62 -1.03
C VAL A 318 12.61 -16.30 -2.50
N SER A 319 11.60 -16.53 -3.32
CA SER A 319 11.63 -16.12 -4.73
C SER A 319 10.59 -15.03 -4.98
N ILE A 320 10.96 -14.06 -5.80
CA ILE A 320 10.14 -12.92 -6.19
C ILE A 320 10.17 -12.83 -7.71
N SER A 321 9.01 -12.82 -8.36
CA SER A 321 8.87 -12.58 -9.81
C SER A 321 8.10 -11.29 -10.05
N VAL A 322 8.67 -10.42 -10.88
CA VAL A 322 8.08 -9.15 -11.30
C VAL A 322 7.74 -9.27 -12.79
N GLY A 323 6.46 -9.21 -13.13
CA GLY A 323 5.99 -9.36 -14.49
C GLY A 323 5.97 -8.04 -15.26
N ALA A 324 5.86 -8.13 -16.58
CA ALA A 324 5.84 -6.98 -17.47
C ALA A 324 4.73 -5.96 -17.12
N PRO A 325 5.03 -4.65 -17.15
CA PRO A 325 4.04 -3.60 -16.90
C PRO A 325 2.96 -3.60 -17.98
N TYR A 326 1.72 -3.32 -17.59
CA TYR A 326 0.62 -3.10 -18.53
C TYR A 326 -0.33 -2.00 -18.05
N THR A 327 -0.95 -1.29 -18.99
CA THR A 327 -1.94 -0.25 -18.69
C THR A 327 -3.36 -0.82 -18.73
N VAL A 328 -4.27 -0.16 -18.01
CA VAL A 328 -5.71 -0.42 -18.07
C VAL A 328 -6.38 0.79 -18.72
N ALA A 329 -7.17 0.57 -19.78
CA ALA A 329 -7.88 1.66 -20.46
C ALA A 329 -8.97 2.26 -19.54
N PRO A 330 -9.27 3.58 -19.61
CA PRO A 330 -10.25 4.21 -18.72
C PRO A 330 -11.66 3.62 -18.81
N ASP A 331 -12.01 3.11 -19.98
CA ASP A 331 -13.27 2.50 -20.41
C ASP A 331 -13.28 0.96 -20.40
N ALA A 332 -12.16 0.32 -20.01
CA ALA A 332 -12.08 -1.14 -19.93
C ALA A 332 -13.08 -1.72 -18.92
N ASP A 333 -13.60 -2.92 -19.21
CA ASP A 333 -14.35 -3.70 -18.22
C ASP A 333 -13.45 -4.06 -17.04
N ARG A 334 -13.63 -3.33 -15.95
CA ARG A 334 -12.88 -3.46 -14.70
C ARG A 334 -13.03 -4.84 -14.06
N THR A 335 -14.10 -5.58 -14.37
CA THR A 335 -14.31 -6.95 -13.88
C THR A 335 -13.45 -7.93 -14.68
N ALA A 336 -13.52 -7.89 -16.02
CA ALA A 336 -12.65 -8.69 -16.88
C ALA A 336 -11.16 -8.41 -16.61
N GLU A 337 -10.76 -7.15 -16.42
CA GLU A 337 -9.38 -6.79 -16.09
C GLU A 337 -8.94 -7.30 -14.71
N LEU A 338 -9.84 -7.33 -13.72
CA LEU A 338 -9.54 -7.94 -12.42
C LEU A 338 -9.35 -9.46 -12.52
N HIS A 339 -10.12 -10.12 -13.38
CA HIS A 339 -9.96 -11.55 -13.68
C HIS A 339 -8.66 -11.84 -14.41
N ARG A 340 -8.29 -11.02 -15.41
CA ARG A 340 -6.97 -11.11 -16.08
C ARG A 340 -5.81 -10.91 -15.12
N LEU A 341 -5.91 -9.94 -14.21
CA LEU A 341 -4.93 -9.67 -13.14
C LEU A 341 -4.80 -10.86 -12.18
N GLY A 342 -5.92 -11.39 -11.67
CA GLY A 342 -5.94 -12.56 -10.78
C GLY A 342 -5.33 -13.80 -11.43
N GLY A 343 -5.72 -14.12 -12.66
CA GLY A 343 -5.14 -15.24 -13.41
C GLY A 343 -3.66 -15.05 -13.75
N ARG A 344 -3.18 -13.81 -13.96
CA ARG A 344 -1.75 -13.52 -14.15
C ARG A 344 -0.97 -13.71 -12.85
N LEU A 345 -1.47 -13.20 -11.73
CA LEU A 345 -0.84 -13.38 -10.41
C LEU A 345 -0.82 -14.86 -9.99
N GLN A 346 -1.86 -15.64 -10.31
CA GLN A 346 -1.86 -17.07 -10.00
C GLN A 346 -0.78 -17.81 -10.78
N ARG A 347 -0.73 -17.69 -12.12
CA ARG A 347 0.31 -18.37 -12.93
C ARG A 347 1.74 -17.99 -12.51
N MET A 348 1.99 -16.71 -12.29
CA MET A 348 3.29 -16.23 -11.80
C MET A 348 3.64 -16.76 -10.39
N LEU A 349 2.64 -17.13 -9.59
CA LEU A 349 2.84 -17.75 -8.27
C LEU A 349 3.07 -19.25 -8.39
N ASP A 350 2.34 -19.93 -9.28
CA ASP A 350 2.50 -21.36 -9.60
C ASP A 350 3.93 -21.62 -10.09
N GLU A 351 4.42 -20.82 -11.04
CA GLU A 351 5.80 -20.81 -11.55
C GLU A 351 6.87 -20.67 -10.44
N LEU A 352 6.56 -19.96 -9.36
CA LEU A 352 7.45 -19.84 -8.20
C LEU A 352 7.30 -21.01 -7.23
N GLN A 353 6.11 -21.60 -7.12
CA GLN A 353 5.83 -22.72 -6.23
C GLN A 353 6.49 -24.01 -6.72
N GLU A 354 6.48 -24.26 -8.03
CA GLU A 354 7.06 -25.44 -8.68
C GLU A 354 8.60 -25.52 -8.63
N ARG A 355 9.31 -24.44 -8.27
CA ARG A 355 10.78 -24.40 -8.29
C ARG A 355 11.41 -25.40 -7.29
N PRO A 356 12.54 -26.05 -7.61
CA PRO A 356 13.14 -27.11 -6.77
C PRO A 356 13.45 -26.69 -5.34
N GLU A 357 13.89 -25.45 -5.08
CA GLU A 357 14.16 -24.95 -3.73
C GLU A 357 12.90 -24.67 -2.90
N HIS A 358 11.72 -24.82 -3.50
CA HIS A 358 10.43 -24.60 -2.88
C HIS A 358 9.61 -25.88 -2.72
N GLN A 359 10.04 -26.99 -3.32
CA GLN A 359 9.47 -28.31 -3.10
C GLN A 359 9.80 -28.83 -1.69
N PRO A 360 8.85 -29.52 -1.03
CA PRO A 360 9.13 -30.24 0.22
C PRO A 360 9.98 -31.50 -0.05
N PRO A 361 10.60 -32.09 0.98
CA PRO A 361 11.16 -33.45 0.88
C PRO A 361 10.08 -34.46 0.45
N ALA A 362 10.50 -35.49 -0.29
CA ALA A 362 9.56 -36.50 -0.81
C ALA A 362 8.80 -37.20 0.33
N GLY A 363 7.47 -37.18 0.26
CA GLY A 363 6.59 -37.75 1.29
C GLY A 363 6.29 -36.82 2.48
N GLU A 364 6.80 -35.58 2.50
CA GLU A 364 6.37 -34.57 3.47
C GLU A 364 5.24 -33.69 2.92
N GLU A 365 4.18 -33.51 3.70
CA GLU A 365 3.05 -32.61 3.40
C GLU A 365 3.07 -31.38 4.35
N PRO A 366 4.03 -30.45 4.25
CA PRO A 366 4.15 -29.39 5.24
C PRO A 366 3.08 -28.31 5.06
N TRP A 367 2.63 -27.74 6.18
CA TRP A 367 1.59 -26.68 6.25
C TRP A 367 1.83 -25.46 5.37
N TRP A 368 3.09 -25.19 4.99
CA TRP A 368 3.49 -24.03 4.19
C TRP A 368 3.44 -24.27 2.68
N HIS A 369 3.17 -25.50 2.24
CA HIS A 369 3.08 -25.91 0.84
C HIS A 369 1.59 -26.05 0.42
N PRO A 370 1.19 -25.62 -0.80
CA PRO A 370 -0.23 -25.59 -1.20
C PRO A 370 -0.86 -26.98 -1.31
N ALA A 371 -2.15 -27.11 -0.94
CA ALA A 371 -2.91 -28.36 -1.04
C ALA A 371 -2.91 -28.99 -2.45
N HIS A 372 -3.07 -28.16 -3.48
CA HIS A 372 -3.12 -28.60 -4.88
C HIS A 372 -1.76 -29.10 -5.42
N LEU A 373 -0.68 -28.87 -4.69
CA LEU A 373 0.67 -29.40 -4.96
C LEU A 373 1.07 -30.51 -3.97
N GLY A 374 0.11 -31.13 -3.27
CA GLY A 374 0.40 -32.16 -2.27
C GLY A 374 0.98 -31.64 -0.95
N GLY A 375 0.76 -30.37 -0.62
CA GLY A 375 1.15 -29.78 0.66
C GLY A 375 0.06 -29.81 1.73
N GLY A 376 0.43 -29.66 3.00
CA GLY A 376 -0.49 -29.70 4.14
C GLY A 376 -1.24 -28.40 4.43
N ALA A 377 -1.25 -27.44 3.51
CA ALA A 377 -2.03 -26.20 3.67
C ALA A 377 -3.55 -26.46 3.53
N PRO A 378 -4.43 -25.62 4.11
CA PRO A 378 -5.86 -25.65 3.83
C PRO A 378 -6.15 -25.47 2.33
N THR A 379 -7.21 -26.12 1.83
CA THR A 379 -7.70 -25.84 0.47
C THR A 379 -8.14 -24.38 0.33
N PRO A 380 -8.24 -23.81 -0.90
CA PRO A 380 -8.80 -22.47 -1.09
C PRO A 380 -10.22 -22.31 -0.52
N LEU A 381 -11.01 -23.38 -0.45
CA LEU A 381 -12.34 -23.37 0.15
C LEU A 381 -12.28 -23.29 1.69
N ASP A 382 -11.44 -24.11 2.32
CA ASP A 382 -11.23 -24.12 3.78
C ASP A 382 -10.58 -22.82 4.28
N ALA A 383 -9.60 -22.32 3.52
CA ALA A 383 -8.97 -21.04 3.76
C ALA A 383 -10.01 -19.91 3.75
N ARG A 384 -10.89 -19.83 2.74
CA ARG A 384 -11.99 -18.84 2.70
C ARG A 384 -12.91 -18.92 3.91
N ALA A 385 -13.14 -20.11 4.49
CA ALA A 385 -13.92 -20.25 5.73
C ALA A 385 -13.17 -19.67 6.95
N ARG A 386 -11.86 -19.89 7.05
CA ARG A 386 -10.99 -19.39 8.14
C ARG A 386 -10.64 -17.91 8.02
N GLU A 387 -10.57 -17.39 6.80
CA GLU A 387 -10.26 -15.98 6.48
C GLU A 387 -11.46 -15.03 6.69
N ARG A 388 -12.65 -15.58 7.03
CA ARG A 388 -13.87 -14.81 7.31
C ARG A 388 -13.84 -14.11 8.67
N THR A 389 -13.16 -12.97 8.71
CA THR A 389 -13.67 -11.76 9.38
C THR A 389 -13.49 -10.54 8.46
N VAL A 390 -13.90 -10.68 7.20
CA VAL A 390 -14.23 -9.53 6.37
C VAL A 390 -15.41 -8.82 7.04
N HIS A 391 -15.19 -7.60 7.52
CA HIS A 391 -16.22 -6.79 8.19
C HIS A 391 -17.46 -6.68 7.28
N PRO A 392 -18.71 -6.75 7.77
CA PRO A 392 -19.90 -6.81 6.90
C PRO A 392 -20.09 -5.65 5.92
N ARG A 393 -19.35 -4.55 6.09
CA ARG A 393 -19.32 -3.37 5.21
C ARG A 393 -18.08 -3.26 4.32
N ALA A 394 -17.15 -4.21 4.38
CA ALA A 394 -15.97 -4.22 3.53
C ALA A 394 -16.34 -4.74 2.13
N VAL A 395 -15.62 -4.24 1.11
CA VAL A 395 -15.87 -4.57 -0.29
C VAL A 395 -15.68 -6.08 -0.52
N THR A 396 -16.65 -6.72 -1.16
CA THR A 396 -16.57 -8.12 -1.56
C THR A 396 -15.61 -8.29 -2.74
N PRO A 397 -14.68 -9.25 -2.73
CA PRO A 397 -13.87 -9.59 -3.90
C PRO A 397 -14.73 -10.06 -5.08
N SER A 398 -14.40 -9.61 -6.30
CA SER A 398 -15.10 -10.00 -7.54
C SER A 398 -14.30 -10.95 -8.44
N TRP A 399 -13.10 -11.34 -8.01
CA TRP A 399 -12.36 -12.51 -8.52
C TRP A 399 -12.24 -13.58 -7.43
N ALA A 400 -12.03 -14.83 -7.82
CA ALA A 400 -11.62 -15.93 -6.95
C ALA A 400 -10.75 -16.89 -7.76
N PRO A 401 -9.77 -17.59 -7.15
CA PRO A 401 -9.05 -18.65 -7.85
C PRO A 401 -10.03 -19.79 -8.20
N PRO A 402 -9.73 -20.57 -9.27
CA PRO A 402 -10.46 -21.80 -9.58
C PRO A 402 -10.47 -22.74 -8.36
N ALA A 403 -11.48 -23.62 -8.33
CA ALA A 403 -11.74 -24.51 -7.20
C ALA A 403 -10.73 -25.66 -7.13
#